data_AF-A0A4P6K138-F1
#
_entry.id   AF-A0A4P6K138-F1
#
_cell.length_a   1.000
_cell.length_b   1.000
_cell.length_c   1.000
_cell.angle_alpha   90.00
_cell.angle_beta   90.00
_cell.angle_gamma   90.00
#
_symmetry.space_group_name_H-M   'P 1'
#
loop_
_entity.id
_entity.type
_entity.pdbx_description
1 polymer ?
#
loop_
_entity_poly.entity_id
_entity_poly.type
_entity_poly.pdbx_seq_one_letter_code
_entity_poly.pdbx_strand_id
1 'polypeptide(L)' 'MAVPTLDQTEGVWITRTDDHGFHFVQEVFSEETSSGRFHRSNCSRLIARGSLEPEAEDRLAPEQRVWNRMQRYRRVHA' A
#
# COMPACT_ATOMS: atom_id res chain seq x y z
N MET A 1 11.26 -15.75 9.95
CA MET A 1 10.69 -15.17 8.71
C MET A 1 11.29 -13.78 8.54
N ALA A 2 11.80 -13.46 7.35
CA ALA A 2 12.38 -12.14 7.06
C ALA A 2 11.27 -11.11 6.83
N VAL A 3 11.46 -9.89 7.33
CA VAL A 3 10.55 -8.76 7.09
C VAL A 3 10.77 -8.27 5.66
N PRO A 4 9.73 -8.18 4.79
CA PRO A 4 9.88 -7.64 3.45
C PRO A 4 10.36 -6.19 3.50
N THR A 5 11.24 -5.85 2.56
CA THR A 5 11.72 -4.47 2.36
C THR A 5 10.67 -3.63 1.62
N LEU A 6 10.87 -2.30 1.58
CA LEU A 6 9.98 -1.41 0.83
C LEU A 6 9.98 -1.73 -0.67
N ASP A 7 11.15 -2.00 -1.23
CA ASP A 7 11.31 -2.29 -2.66
C ASP A 7 10.69 -3.65 -3.02
N GLN A 8 10.76 -4.64 -2.12
CA GLN A 8 10.01 -5.89 -2.28
C GLN A 8 8.50 -5.66 -2.24
N THR A 9 8.00 -4.81 -1.33
CA THR A 9 6.57 -4.46 -1.31
C THR A 9 6.14 -3.74 -2.57
N GLU A 10 6.96 -2.81 -3.08
CA GLU A 10 6.68 -2.08 -4.33
C GLU A 10 6.70 -3.02 -5.55
N GLY A 11 7.68 -3.92 -5.64
CA GLY A 11 7.72 -4.91 -6.72
C GLY A 11 6.48 -5.82 -6.73
N VAL A 12 6.03 -6.27 -5.55
CA VAL A 12 4.80 -7.07 -5.45
C VAL A 12 3.57 -6.23 -5.80
N TRP A 13 3.53 -4.96 -5.39
CA TRP A 13 2.46 -4.03 -5.77
C TRP A 13 2.35 -3.92 -7.28
N ILE A 14 3.45 -3.57 -7.96
CA ILE A 14 3.52 -3.44 -9.43
C ILE A 14 3.01 -4.72 -10.10
N THR A 15 3.53 -5.86 -9.67
CA THR A 15 3.19 -7.17 -10.26
C THR A 15 1.72 -7.53 -10.09
N ARG A 16 1.09 -7.18 -8.96
CA ARG A 16 -0.30 -7.56 -8.66
C ARG A 16 -1.33 -6.56 -9.19
N THR A 17 -0.91 -5.33 -9.47
CA THR A 17 -1.78 -4.24 -9.95
C THR A 17 -1.61 -3.94 -11.42
N ASP A 18 -0.74 -4.69 -12.11
CA ASP A 18 -0.25 -4.39 -13.46
C ASP A 18 0.22 -2.93 -13.60
N ASP A 19 0.70 -2.33 -12.51
CA ASP A 19 1.07 -0.91 -12.40
C ASP A 19 -0.02 0.10 -12.83
N HIS A 20 -1.30 -0.30 -12.80
CA HIS A 20 -2.40 0.49 -13.35
C HIS A 20 -3.57 0.63 -12.38
N GLY A 21 -4.19 1.82 -12.38
CA GLY A 21 -5.43 2.07 -11.63
C GLY A 21 -5.23 2.17 -10.11
N PHE A 22 -6.36 2.25 -9.39
CA PHE A 22 -6.38 2.35 -7.94
C PHE A 22 -6.83 1.03 -7.30
N HIS A 23 -6.06 0.52 -6.35
CA HIS A 23 -6.23 -0.78 -5.70
C HIS A 23 -6.26 -0.65 -4.19
N PHE A 24 -7.00 -1.53 -3.52
CA PHE A 24 -6.95 -1.58 -2.06
C PHE A 24 -5.71 -2.36 -1.61
N VAL A 25 -4.98 -1.84 -0.62
CA VAL A 25 -3.81 -2.54 -0.05
C VAL A 25 -4.15 -3.94 0.46
N GLN A 26 -5.38 -4.16 0.94
CA GLN A 26 -5.85 -5.48 1.37
C GLN A 26 -6.23 -6.42 0.23
N GLU A 27 -6.52 -5.91 -0.98
CA GLU A 27 -6.69 -6.76 -2.16
C GLU A 27 -5.32 -7.19 -2.68
N VAL A 28 -4.39 -6.24 -2.75
CA VAL A 28 -2.99 -6.50 -3.16
C VAL A 28 -2.30 -7.42 -2.15
N PHE A 29 -2.57 -7.30 -0.86
CA PHE A 29 -1.98 -8.12 0.21
C PHE A 29 -3.06 -8.75 1.11
N SER A 30 -3.87 -9.63 0.51
CA SER A 30 -5.02 -10.29 1.16
C SER A 30 -4.64 -11.35 2.20
N GLU A 31 -3.41 -11.88 2.14
CA GLU A 31 -2.96 -12.91 3.06
C GLU A 31 -2.85 -12.38 4.50
N GLU A 32 -3.48 -13.10 5.44
CA GLU A 32 -3.32 -12.89 6.88
C GLU A 32 -2.01 -13.48 7.44
N THR A 33 -1.02 -13.70 6.58
CA THR A 33 0.31 -14.12 6.97
C THR A 33 1.08 -12.96 7.62
N SER A 34 2.09 -13.28 8.43
CA SER A 34 3.01 -12.26 8.96
C SER A 34 3.65 -11.43 7.84
N SER A 35 3.95 -12.04 6.69
CA SER A 35 4.45 -11.34 5.50
C SER A 35 3.42 -10.34 4.95
N GLY A 36 2.15 -10.75 4.81
CA GLY A 36 1.08 -9.85 4.38
C GLY A 36 0.85 -8.68 5.34
N ARG A 37 1.03 -8.87 6.65
CA ARG A 37 1.00 -7.77 7.64
C ARG A 37 2.16 -6.78 7.45
N PHE A 38 3.37 -7.27 7.18
CA PHE A 38 4.52 -6.40 6.91
C PHE A 38 4.40 -5.67 5.57
N HIS A 39 3.91 -6.33 4.51
CA HIS A 39 3.66 -5.66 3.24
C HIS A 39 2.63 -4.54 3.38
N ARG A 40 1.53 -4.81 4.09
CA ARG A 40 0.57 -3.77 4.47
C ARG A 40 1.30 -2.64 5.16
N SER A 41 1.99 -2.89 6.29
CA SER A 41 2.74 -1.83 6.99
C SER A 41 3.75 -1.08 6.14
N ASN A 42 4.36 -1.71 5.13
CA ASN A 42 5.28 -1.04 4.22
C ASN A 42 4.55 -0.07 3.27
N CYS A 43 3.30 -0.33 2.90
CA CYS A 43 2.52 0.57 2.04
C CYS A 43 2.39 1.98 2.64
N SER A 44 2.31 2.15 3.97
CA SER A 44 2.28 3.51 4.54
C SER A 44 3.60 4.24 4.39
N ARG A 45 4.73 3.52 4.47
CA ARG A 45 6.05 4.09 4.19
C ARG A 45 6.19 4.43 2.71
N LEU A 46 5.62 3.60 1.82
CA LEU A 46 5.54 3.90 0.40
C LEU A 46 4.70 5.15 0.12
N ILE A 47 3.61 5.38 0.88
CA ILE A 47 2.80 6.59 0.77
C ILE A 47 3.56 7.81 1.30
N ALA A 48 4.17 7.69 2.48
CA ALA A 48 4.94 8.78 3.09
C ALA A 48 6.14 9.20 2.23
N ARG A 49 6.75 8.28 1.48
CA ARG A 49 7.84 8.57 0.53
C ARG A 49 7.35 9.03 -0.85
N GLY A 50 6.04 9.04 -1.10
CA GLY A 50 5.46 9.46 -2.37
C GLY A 50 5.48 8.40 -3.49
N SER A 51 5.73 7.13 -3.20
CA SER A 51 5.64 6.05 -4.21
C SER A 51 4.21 5.56 -4.42
N LEU A 52 3.38 5.58 -3.38
CA LEU A 52 1.96 5.27 -3.45
C LEU A 52 1.14 6.51 -3.07
N GLU A 53 0.06 6.77 -3.78
CA GLU A 53 -0.85 7.87 -3.51
C GLU A 53 -2.27 7.33 -3.31
N PRO A 54 -2.98 7.73 -2.24
CA PRO A 54 -4.40 7.45 -2.10
C PRO A 54 -5.24 8.21 -3.13
N GLU A 55 -6.46 7.73 -3.41
CA GLU A 55 -7.44 8.52 -4.18
C GLU A 55 -7.69 9.91 -3.55
N ALA A 56 -7.90 10.93 -4.39
CA ALA A 56 -7.87 12.34 -3.97
C ALA A 56 -9.05 12.75 -3.06
N GLU A 57 -8.67 13.39 -1.95
CA GLU A 57 -9.45 14.06 -0.89
C GLU A 57 -10.45 13.21 -0.09
N ASP A 58 -9.92 12.34 0.78
CA ASP A 58 -10.66 11.67 1.86
C ASP A 58 -10.92 12.59 3.08
N ARG A 59 -10.39 13.83 3.10
CA ARG A 59 -10.45 14.79 4.22
C ARG A 59 -10.03 14.19 5.58
N LEU A 60 -9.28 13.09 5.56
CA LEU A 60 -8.94 12.36 6.77
C LEU A 60 -7.78 13.05 7.48
N ALA A 61 -7.99 13.36 8.76
CA ALA A 61 -6.97 13.82 9.67
C ALA A 61 -5.85 12.77 9.77
N PRO A 62 -4.59 13.17 10.08
CA PRO A 62 -3.47 12.23 10.24
C PRO A 62 -3.77 11.05 11.19
N GLU A 63 -4.64 11.27 12.18
CA GLU A 63 -5.11 10.30 13.18
C GLU A 63 -6.08 9.27 12.61
N GLN A 64 -6.79 9.61 11.53
CA GLN A 64 -7.73 8.74 10.82
C GLN A 64 -7.03 7.93 9.73
N ARG A 65 -5.78 8.26 9.39
CA ARG A 65 -4.95 7.54 8.41
C ARG A 65 -4.39 6.21 8.93
N VAL A 66 -4.72 5.81 10.18
CA VAL A 66 -4.03 4.71 10.85
C VAL A 66 -4.09 3.39 10.10
N TRP A 67 -5.17 3.07 9.38
CA TRP A 67 -5.17 2.06 8.31
C TRP A 67 -6.58 1.99 7.72
N ASN A 68 -7.00 2.97 6.93
CA ASN A 68 -8.34 2.88 6.36
C ASN A 68 -8.38 1.68 5.39
N ARG A 69 -8.94 0.57 5.87
CA ARG A 69 -9.05 -0.71 5.14
C ARG A 69 -9.82 -0.52 3.84
N MET A 70 -10.65 0.50 3.75
CA MET A 70 -11.50 0.78 2.59
C MET A 70 -10.97 1.92 1.73
N GLN A 71 -9.66 2.14 1.66
CA GLN A 71 -9.08 3.17 0.81
C GLN A 71 -8.29 2.57 -0.36
N ARG A 72 -8.45 3.19 -1.53
CA ARG A 72 -7.76 2.80 -2.77
C ARG A 72 -6.50 3.64 -2.94
N TYR A 73 -5.46 3.01 -3.49
CA TYR A 73 -4.14 3.62 -3.70
C TYR A 73 -3.64 3.31 -5.12
N ARG A 74 -2.81 4.19 -5.67
CA ARG A 74 -2.13 4.00 -6.95
C ARG A 74 -0.64 4.30 -6.82
N ARG A 75 0.18 3.83 -7.75
CA ARG A 75 1.58 4.22 -7.83
C ARG A 75 1.72 5.63 -8.44
N VAL A 76 2.69 6.39 -7.96
CA VAL A 76 2.94 7.78 -8.41
C VAL A 76 4.04 7.85 -9.48
N HIS A 77 5.03 6.96 -9.41
CA HIS A 77 6.21 6.98 -10.28
C HIS A 77 6.45 5.58 -10.87
N ALA A 78 6.65 5.50 -12.19
CA ALA A 78 6.94 4.27 -12.92
C ALA A 78 8.42 3.88 -12.82
#